data_AF-A0A3A3A8J5-F1
#
_entry.id   AF-A0A3A3A8J5-F1
#
_cell.length_a   1.000
_cell.length_b   1.000
_cell.length_c   1.000
_cell.angle_alpha   90.00
_cell.angle_beta   90.00
_cell.angle_gamma   90.00
#
_symmetry.space_group_name_H-M   'P 1'
#
loop_
_entity.id
_entity.type
_entity.pdbx_description
1 polymer ?
#
loop_
_entity_poly.entity_id
_entity_poly.type
_entity_poly.pdbx_seq_one_letter_code
_entity_poly.pdbx_strand_id
1 'polypeptide(L)'
;MELKDSSENVGRVGHETIGAEYLRSMGFSESVCRLVGSHVAAKRFLTAIDKSYYDSLSSASKKSLEFQGGPFEGEELDAFLRDPLRDQMVAMRRWDDAAKVEGIIDETPRAETYLGMIQRHLERSED
;
A
#
# COMPACT_ATOMS: atom_id res chain seq x y z
N MET A 1 -13.45 -7.88 36.06
CA MET A 1 -13.28 -8.51 34.74
C MET A 1 -12.74 -7.43 33.83
N GLU A 2 -11.42 -7.36 33.69
CA GLU A 2 -10.76 -6.31 32.91
C GLU A 2 -10.94 -6.61 31.41
N LEU A 3 -11.60 -5.70 30.71
CA LEU A 3 -11.70 -5.71 29.26
C LEU A 3 -10.35 -5.22 28.73
N LYS A 4 -9.56 -6.12 28.15
CA LYS A 4 -8.35 -5.79 27.42
C LYS A 4 -8.71 -4.89 26.25
N ASP A 5 -8.16 -3.68 26.28
CA ASP A 5 -8.10 -2.74 25.18
C ASP A 5 -7.27 -3.35 24.04
N SER A 6 -7.93 -4.05 23.11
CA SER A 6 -7.31 -4.47 21.86
C SER A 6 -7.42 -3.32 20.87
N SER A 7 -6.54 -2.32 21.03
CA SER A 7 -6.29 -1.30 20.01
C SER A 7 -5.53 -1.93 18.83
N GLU A 8 -6.09 -2.94 18.18
CA GLU A 8 -5.64 -3.33 16.86
C GLU A 8 -5.98 -2.15 15.94
N ASN A 9 -4.96 -1.37 15.57
CA ASN A 9 -5.07 -0.28 14.60
C ASN A 9 -5.36 -0.87 13.22
N VAL A 10 -6.61 -1.27 13.01
CA VAL A 10 -7.13 -1.63 11.70
C VAL A 10 -7.24 -0.30 10.96
N GLY A 11 -6.23 0.01 10.13
CA GLY A 11 -6.06 1.32 9.49
C GLY A 11 -7.37 1.91 8.97
N ARG A 12 -7.50 3.24 9.07
CA ARG A 12 -8.73 3.97 8.74
C ARG A 12 -9.30 3.50 7.40
N VAL A 13 -10.58 3.11 7.40
CA VAL A 13 -11.32 2.75 6.18
C VAL A 13 -11.17 3.88 5.16
N GLY A 14 -10.62 3.58 3.98
CA GLY A 14 -10.44 4.53 2.88
C GLY A 14 -9.16 5.37 2.94
N HIS A 15 -8.20 5.10 3.84
CA HIS A 15 -6.92 5.83 3.86
C HIS A 15 -6.11 5.70 2.56
N GLU A 16 -6.24 4.59 1.85
CA GLU A 16 -5.72 4.37 0.51
C GLU A 16 -6.23 5.40 -0.49
N THR A 17 -7.52 5.71 -0.43
CA THR A 17 -8.20 6.64 -1.33
C THR A 17 -7.86 8.07 -0.95
N ILE A 18 -7.90 8.40 0.34
CA ILE A 18 -7.59 9.74 0.85
C ILE A 18 -6.16 10.16 0.46
N GLY A 19 -5.18 9.26 0.62
CA GLY A 19 -3.80 9.54 0.24
C GLY A 19 -3.63 9.77 -1.27
N ALA A 20 -4.23 8.91 -2.08
CA ALA A 20 -4.19 9.03 -3.54
C ALA A 20 -4.88 10.31 -4.05
N GLU A 21 -6.05 10.65 -3.50
CA GLU A 21 -6.79 11.87 -3.84
C GLU A 21 -6.05 13.13 -3.42
N TYR A 22 -5.46 13.13 -2.23
CA TYR A 22 -4.64 14.25 -1.77
C TYR A 22 -3.46 14.49 -2.71
N LEU A 23 -2.69 13.45 -3.07
CA LEU A 23 -1.57 13.58 -4.00
C LEU A 23 -2.04 14.04 -5.38
N ARG A 24 -3.19 13.55 -5.86
CA ARG A 24 -3.76 14.01 -7.12
C ARG A 24 -4.10 15.51 -7.09
N SER A 25 -4.67 15.99 -5.98
CA SER A 25 -4.98 17.42 -5.80
C SER A 25 -3.74 18.31 -5.76
N MET A 26 -2.59 17.74 -5.37
CA MET A 26 -1.29 18.43 -5.31
C MET A 26 -0.54 18.42 -6.64
N GLY A 27 -1.08 17.79 -7.70
CA GLY A 27 -0.46 17.74 -9.02
C GLY A 27 0.48 16.55 -9.25
N PHE A 28 0.45 15.53 -8.39
CA PHE A 28 1.22 14.31 -8.65
C PHE A 28 0.62 13.54 -9.84
N SER A 29 1.50 13.03 -10.70
CA SER A 29 1.13 12.08 -11.76
C SER A 29 0.20 10.96 -11.28
N GLU A 30 -0.71 10.53 -12.15
CA GLU A 30 -1.65 9.45 -11.86
C GLU A 30 -0.95 8.14 -11.44
N SER A 31 0.24 7.84 -11.98
CA SER A 31 1.01 6.67 -11.57
C SER A 31 1.37 6.68 -10.08
N VAL A 32 1.83 7.81 -9.55
CA VAL A 32 2.16 7.95 -8.11
C VAL A 32 0.90 7.81 -7.26
N CYS A 33 -0.19 8.48 -7.66
CA CYS A 33 -1.47 8.41 -6.95
C CYS A 33 -1.99 6.97 -6.88
N ARG A 34 -1.93 6.23 -7.99
CA ARG A 34 -2.33 4.83 -8.05
C ARG A 34 -1.45 3.94 -7.18
N LEU A 35 -0.13 4.16 -7.14
CA LEU A 35 0.77 3.39 -6.29
C LEU A 35 0.44 3.56 -4.81
N VAL A 36 0.21 4.80 -4.35
CA VAL A 36 -0.16 5.06 -2.95
C VAL A 36 -1.50 4.42 -2.58
N GLY A 37 -2.48 4.48 -3.48
CA GLY A 37 -3.78 3.82 -3.27
C GLY A 37 -3.79 2.31 -3.45
N SER A 38 -2.72 1.70 -3.98
CA SER A 38 -2.73 0.29 -4.38
C SER A 38 -2.53 -0.72 -3.27
N HIS A 39 -2.13 -0.31 -2.07
CA HIS A 39 -1.62 -1.24 -1.05
C HIS A 39 -2.67 -2.27 -0.56
N VAL A 40 -3.98 -1.95 -0.64
CA VAL A 40 -5.06 -2.91 -0.38
C VAL A 40 -5.20 -3.88 -1.55
N ALA A 41 -5.31 -3.38 -2.78
CA ALA A 41 -5.44 -4.20 -3.98
C ALA A 41 -4.24 -5.14 -4.16
N ALA A 42 -3.02 -4.64 -3.96
CA ALA A 42 -1.79 -5.43 -4.00
C ALA A 42 -1.76 -6.52 -2.93
N LYS A 43 -2.31 -6.25 -1.73
CA LYS A 43 -2.48 -7.27 -0.69
C LYS A 43 -3.45 -8.37 -1.13
N ARG A 44 -4.64 -7.99 -1.62
CA ARG A 44 -5.67 -8.93 -2.13
C ARG A 44 -5.10 -9.81 -3.25
N PHE A 45 -4.35 -9.19 -4.17
CA PHE A 45 -3.66 -9.88 -5.25
C PHE A 45 -2.63 -10.89 -4.74
N LEU A 46 -1.68 -10.46 -3.90
CA LEU A 46 -0.62 -11.35 -3.39
C LEU A 46 -1.21 -12.53 -2.61
N THR A 47 -2.28 -12.31 -1.86
CA THR A 47 -2.98 -13.43 -1.18
C THR A 47 -3.72 -14.36 -2.12
N ALA A 48 -4.08 -13.93 -3.33
CA ALA A 48 -4.73 -14.79 -4.32
C ALA A 48 -3.73 -15.69 -5.05
N ILE A 49 -2.53 -15.17 -5.35
CA ILE A 49 -1.54 -15.88 -6.18
C ILE A 49 -0.46 -16.60 -5.35
N ASP A 50 -0.30 -16.26 -4.07
CA ASP A 50 0.75 -16.80 -3.22
C ASP A 50 0.20 -17.18 -1.84
N LYS A 51 0.01 -18.49 -1.64
CA LYS A 51 -0.44 -19.05 -0.37
C LYS A 51 0.55 -18.79 0.76
N SER A 52 1.85 -18.81 0.47
CA SER A 52 2.87 -18.55 1.49
C SER A 52 2.83 -17.10 1.97
N TYR A 53 2.51 -16.17 1.07
CA TYR A 53 2.27 -14.78 1.43
C TYR A 53 1.04 -14.64 2.33
N TYR A 54 -0.08 -15.28 1.99
CA TYR A 54 -1.25 -15.29 2.88
C TYR A 54 -0.88 -15.81 4.27
N ASP A 55 -0.13 -16.91 4.36
CA ASP A 55 0.27 -17.51 5.63
C ASP A 55 1.17 -16.57 6.46
N SER A 56 2.02 -15.78 5.81
CA SER A 56 2.92 -14.80 6.44
C SER A 56 2.21 -13.57 7.05
N LEU A 57 0.95 -13.31 6.66
CA LEU A 57 0.19 -12.18 7.19
C LEU A 57 -0.11 -12.36 8.69
N SER A 58 -0.03 -11.26 9.45
CA SER A 58 -0.47 -11.24 10.85
C SER A 58 -1.96 -11.53 10.98
N SER A 59 -2.41 -11.93 12.18
CA SER A 59 -3.84 -12.14 12.48
C SER A 59 -4.68 -10.91 12.15
N ALA A 60 -4.21 -9.72 12.52
CA ALA A 60 -4.86 -8.45 12.21
C ALA A 60 -4.94 -8.21 10.69
N SER A 61 -3.86 -8.52 9.94
CA SER A 61 -3.84 -8.37 8.49
C SER A 61 -4.79 -9.34 7.78
N LYS A 62 -4.87 -10.60 8.23
CA LYS A 62 -5.85 -11.59 7.72
C LYS A 62 -7.28 -11.15 7.97
N LYS A 63 -7.58 -10.68 9.19
CA LYS A 63 -8.90 -10.17 9.55
C LYS A 63 -9.28 -8.93 8.73
N SER A 64 -8.34 -8.00 8.54
CA SER A 64 -8.58 -6.83 7.68
C SER A 64 -8.81 -7.20 6.21
N LEU A 65 -8.19 -8.28 5.72
CA LEU A 65 -8.36 -8.75 4.35
C LEU A 65 -9.79 -9.25 4.10
N GLU A 66 -10.39 -9.95 5.07
CA GLU A 66 -11.79 -10.39 4.99
C GLU A 66 -12.74 -9.20 4.84
N PHE A 67 -12.54 -8.14 5.62
CA PHE A 67 -13.32 -6.90 5.51
C PHE A 67 -13.08 -6.13 4.19
N GLN A 68 -11.94 -6.37 3.53
CA GLN A 68 -11.55 -5.72 2.29
C GLN A 68 -11.97 -6.50 1.03
N GLY A 69 -12.78 -7.56 1.19
CA GLY A 69 -13.26 -8.38 0.08
C GLY A 69 -12.42 -9.60 -0.24
N GLY A 70 -11.51 -10.01 0.65
CA GLY A 70 -10.74 -11.24 0.52
C GLY A 70 -9.68 -11.21 -0.59
N PRO A 71 -9.01 -12.35 -0.88
CA PRO A 71 -8.17 -12.49 -2.06
C PRO A 71 -8.94 -12.14 -3.34
N PHE A 72 -8.25 -11.66 -4.38
CA PHE A 72 -8.87 -11.48 -5.69
C PHE A 72 -9.31 -12.81 -6.31
N GLU A 73 -10.44 -12.79 -7.01
CA GLU A 73 -10.99 -13.94 -7.74
C GLU A 73 -11.44 -13.52 -9.15
N GLY A 74 -11.42 -14.47 -10.09
CA GLY A 74 -11.97 -14.30 -11.44
C GLY A 74 -11.51 -13.02 -12.15
N GLU A 75 -12.48 -12.18 -12.52
CA GLU A 75 -12.24 -10.96 -13.30
C GLU A 75 -11.39 -9.90 -12.57
N GLU A 76 -11.47 -9.81 -11.23
CA GLU A 76 -10.65 -8.87 -10.47
C GLU A 76 -9.16 -9.25 -10.55
N LEU A 77 -8.88 -10.55 -10.48
CA LEU A 77 -7.52 -11.08 -10.61
C LEU A 77 -6.97 -10.81 -12.01
N ASP A 78 -7.76 -11.09 -13.05
CA ASP A 78 -7.37 -10.86 -14.44
C ASP A 78 -7.20 -9.37 -14.76
N ALA A 79 -7.99 -8.50 -14.15
CA ALA A 79 -7.83 -7.04 -14.28
C ALA A 79 -6.50 -6.59 -13.66
N PHE A 80 -6.19 -7.04 -12.44
CA PHE A 80 -4.95 -6.68 -11.76
C PHE A 80 -3.71 -7.25 -12.46
N LEU A 81 -3.80 -8.47 -13.03
CA LEU A 81 -2.73 -9.09 -13.80
C LEU A 81 -2.33 -8.29 -15.05
N ARG A 82 -3.30 -7.60 -15.67
CA ARG A 82 -3.12 -6.78 -16.88
C ARG A 82 -2.74 -5.34 -16.59
N ASP A 83 -2.70 -4.93 -15.32
CA ASP A 83 -2.37 -3.56 -14.95
C ASP A 83 -0.90 -3.24 -15.25
N PRO A 84 -0.59 -2.18 -16.02
CA PRO A 84 0.80 -1.81 -16.33
C PRO A 84 1.61 -1.40 -15.10
N LEU A 85 0.97 -1.07 -13.97
CA LEU A 85 1.63 -0.73 -12.71
C LEU A 85 1.66 -1.90 -11.72
N ARG A 86 1.16 -3.09 -12.10
CA ARG A 86 1.05 -4.27 -11.23
C ARG A 86 2.34 -4.54 -10.45
N ASP A 87 3.47 -4.58 -11.16
CA ASP A 87 4.74 -4.97 -10.55
C ASP A 87 5.22 -3.94 -9.53
N GLN A 88 5.02 -2.66 -9.80
CA GLN A 88 5.33 -1.58 -8.87
C GLN A 88 4.39 -1.59 -7.66
N MET A 89 3.09 -1.85 -7.86
CA MET A 89 2.11 -1.98 -6.76
C MET A 89 2.47 -3.16 -5.84
N VAL A 90 2.87 -4.29 -6.42
CA VAL A 90 3.33 -5.48 -5.68
C VAL A 90 4.63 -5.20 -4.93
N ALA A 91 5.59 -4.53 -5.58
CA ALA A 91 6.86 -4.18 -4.94
C ALA A 91 6.65 -3.25 -3.74
N MET A 92 5.83 -2.20 -3.91
CA MET A 92 5.43 -1.28 -2.83
C MET A 92 4.84 -2.04 -1.65
N ARG A 93 3.95 -2.99 -1.90
CA ARG A 93 3.34 -3.80 -0.84
C ARG A 93 4.36 -4.65 -0.09
N ARG A 94 5.29 -5.27 -0.80
CA ARG A 94 6.37 -6.05 -0.19
C ARG A 94 7.29 -5.17 0.65
N TRP A 95 7.58 -3.96 0.21
CA TRP A 95 8.35 -2.99 1.00
C TRP A 95 7.62 -2.55 2.27
N ASP A 96 6.31 -2.28 2.17
CA ASP A 96 5.45 -1.95 3.31
C ASP A 96 5.47 -3.07 4.37
N ASP A 97 5.33 -4.32 3.95
CA ASP A 97 5.38 -5.45 4.88
C ASP A 97 6.77 -5.68 5.49
N ALA A 98 7.84 -5.35 4.75
CA ALA A 98 9.23 -5.44 5.21
C ALA A 98 9.71 -4.26 6.09
N ALA A 99 9.01 -3.11 6.05
CA ALA A 99 9.39 -1.87 6.75
C ALA A 99 9.13 -1.89 8.27
N LYS A 100 9.38 -3.03 8.93
CA LYS A 100 9.17 -3.27 10.37
C LYS A 100 10.48 -3.55 11.11
N VAL A 101 11.60 -3.09 10.54
CA VAL A 101 12.94 -3.27 11.12
C VAL A 101 13.22 -2.13 12.11
N GLU A 102 13.46 -2.48 13.36
CA GLU A 102 13.85 -1.53 14.40
C GLU A 102 15.36 -1.23 14.32
N GLY A 103 15.77 -0.05 14.78
CA GLY A 103 17.20 0.30 14.93
C GLY A 103 17.93 0.77 13.66
N ILE A 104 17.24 0.95 12.53
CA ILE A 104 17.84 1.36 11.25
C ILE A 104 17.65 2.85 10.92
N ILE A 105 17.31 3.67 11.91
CA ILE A 105 16.98 5.09 11.68
C ILE A 105 18.16 5.88 11.10
N ASP A 106 19.39 5.56 11.53
CA ASP A 106 20.61 6.24 11.06
C ASP A 106 21.02 5.82 9.64
N GLU A 107 20.50 4.68 9.16
CA GLU A 107 20.73 4.14 7.81
C GLU A 107 19.63 4.55 6.83
N THR A 108 18.51 5.06 7.33
CA THR A 108 17.32 5.38 6.52
C THR A 108 17.25 6.89 6.29
N PRO A 109 17.37 7.37 5.03
CA PRO A 109 17.22 8.79 4.73
C PRO A 109 15.87 9.32 5.22
N ARG A 110 15.89 10.52 5.80
CA ARG A 110 14.69 11.17 6.31
C ARG A 110 13.81 11.65 5.14
N ALA A 111 12.52 11.85 5.39
CA ALA A 111 11.56 12.27 4.37
C ALA A 111 12.02 13.54 3.62
N GLU A 112 12.68 14.45 4.33
CA GLU A 112 13.20 15.71 3.81
C GLU A 112 14.24 15.51 2.70
N THR A 113 15.01 14.41 2.73
CA THR A 113 15.99 14.07 1.69
C THR A 113 15.33 13.90 0.32
N TYR A 114 14.04 13.54 0.27
CA TYR A 114 13.30 13.32 -0.97
C TYR A 114 12.56 14.58 -1.47
N LEU A 115 12.59 15.71 -0.75
CA LEU A 115 11.86 16.92 -1.15
C LEU A 115 12.24 17.43 -2.54
N GLY A 116 13.53 17.44 -2.89
CA GLY A 116 13.97 17.85 -4.22
C GLY A 116 13.57 16.86 -5.32
N MET A 117 13.25 15.61 -5.00
CA MET A 117 12.66 14.67 -5.95
C MET A 117 11.17 14.96 -6.15
N ILE A 118 10.46 15.24 -5.06
CA ILE A 118 9.04 15.61 -5.09
C ILE A 118 8.82 16.90 -5.89
N GLN A 119 9.63 17.94 -5.64
CA GLN A 119 9.54 19.21 -6.36
C GLN A 119 9.73 19.01 -7.87
N ARG A 120 10.81 18.33 -8.29
CA ARG A 120 11.04 18.01 -9.70
C ARG A 120 9.91 17.21 -10.33
N HIS A 121 9.24 16.33 -9.58
CA HIS A 121 8.10 15.59 -10.08
C HIS A 121 6.91 16.51 -10.37
N LEU A 122 6.63 17.43 -9.45
CA LEU A 122 5.55 18.40 -9.59
C LEU A 122 5.83 19.40 -10.73
N GLU A 123 7.07 19.89 -10.83
CA GLU A 123 7.50 20.83 -11.89
C GLU A 123 7.44 20.20 -13.29
N ARG A 124 7.63 18.89 -13.42
CA ARG A 124 7.53 18.17 -14.70
C ARG A 124 6.10 17.88 -15.14
N SER A 125 5.11 18.13 -14.28
CA SER A 125 3.71 17.81 -14.53
C SER A 125 2.93 19.00 -15.14
N GLU A 126 3.61 20.10 -15.52
CA GLU A 126 3.02 21.30 -16.15
C GLU A 126 3.00 21.31 -17.69
N ASP A 127 3.25 20.18 -18.37
CA ASP A 127 3.15 20.07 -19.85
C ASP A 127 1.85 19.38 -20.33
#